data_AF-A0A139HHA4-F1
#
_entry.id   AF-A0A139HHA4-F1
#
_cell.length_a   1.000
_cell.length_b   1.000
_cell.length_c   1.000
_cell.angle_alpha   90.00
_cell.angle_beta   90.00
_cell.angle_gamma   90.00
#
_symmetry.space_group_name_H-M   'P 1'
#
loop_
_entity.id
_entity.type
_entity.pdbx_description
1 polymer ?
#
loop_
_entity_poly.entity_id
_entity_poly.type
_entity_poly.pdbx_seq_one_letter_code
_entity_poly.pdbx_strand_id
1 'polypeptide(L)'
;MPSESPAEEEAFFDKSRNTTLLPSTGDLRALETFWTIWPIQRKCLLAFVIVYGIVLLQVRKAARRDPTSLFFDPDIGFERIYSVQREAEARAFVDKWNSMHPYQASTANQSICVGIPTAQRANVSYVETTVGSILAGLSPEERGELYILPFIAHLDPQIHPAYQTSWLHGATDDVLVYDLERKERKYVAYLEEFEKNHHKKSLVDYKYILNACHQVGTPFIMIVEDDVLAAAGWYAHLKAALRTKVRRSITESSLYLRLFYTEVNFGWNKESWLGYLIYSTFLEGLVAGILILLRRRRSPIRRLLTPSCCITSLAIYVPLLILLFFATGRLTLFPLAHGLQPMDQYGCCSQALLYPRDQVPDLITRFEQELSGTNLRKGVDALIETYADETGLKRWAVVPSLFQHVSTRSGKQIKPEKWTKWRRTASAPERIWNFEFEKWWMDHHTGGAAEAREDHQIDEAVKNGDETIESTIEASTATTLIA
;
A
#
# COMPACT_ATOMS: atom_id res chain seq x y z
N MET A 1 34.44 -16.18 83.97
CA MET A 1 33.98 -16.48 85.34
C MET A 1 33.65 -15.17 86.03
N PRO A 2 32.57 -15.09 86.82
CA PRO A 2 31.40 -15.98 86.88
C PRO A 2 30.11 -15.16 86.58
N SER A 3 28.88 -15.66 86.48
CA SER A 3 28.18 -16.89 86.89
C SER A 3 26.87 -16.96 86.08
N GLU A 4 26.60 -18.03 85.31
CA GLU A 4 25.65 -19.12 85.62
C GLU A 4 24.17 -18.66 85.76
N SER A 5 23.24 -18.90 84.83
CA SER A 5 22.58 -20.14 84.33
C SER A 5 21.27 -20.51 85.10
N PRO A 6 20.40 -21.45 84.64
CA PRO A 6 19.10 -21.16 84.05
C PRO A 6 17.93 -21.97 84.68
N ALA A 7 16.70 -21.78 84.19
CA ALA A 7 15.59 -22.76 84.30
C ALA A 7 14.62 -22.49 83.12
N GLU A 8 14.63 -23.32 82.08
CA GLU A 8 13.69 -24.44 81.86
C GLU A 8 12.25 -23.91 81.66
N GLU A 9 11.69 -23.79 80.45
CA GLU A 9 11.50 -24.77 79.38
C GLU A 9 10.82 -26.06 79.87
N GLU A 10 9.51 -26.01 80.11
CA GLU A 10 8.56 -27.07 79.77
C GLU A 10 7.12 -26.61 79.97
N ALA A 11 6.38 -26.43 78.86
CA ALA A 11 4.96 -26.74 78.73
C ALA A 11 4.52 -26.47 77.28
N PHE A 12 5.17 -27.19 76.36
CA PHE A 12 4.69 -27.44 75.01
C PHE A 12 3.68 -28.60 75.12
N PHE A 13 2.47 -28.40 74.59
CA PHE A 13 1.27 -29.27 74.62
C PHE A 13 0.39 -29.23 75.89
N ASP A 14 -0.63 -28.36 75.90
CA ASP A 14 -2.05 -28.81 75.95
C ASP A 14 -3.01 -27.60 75.88
N LYS A 15 -3.48 -27.25 74.67
CA LYS A 15 -4.91 -26.94 74.42
C LYS A 15 -5.18 -26.73 72.94
N SER A 16 -5.18 -27.83 72.20
CA SER A 16 -5.96 -27.92 70.96
C SER A 16 -7.42 -28.16 71.34
N ARG A 17 -8.23 -27.08 71.39
CA ARG A 17 -9.69 -27.14 71.22
C ARG A 17 -10.28 -25.72 71.22
N ASN A 18 -10.48 -25.16 70.04
CA ASN A 18 -11.82 -24.86 69.50
C ASN A 18 -11.78 -23.75 68.43
N THR A 19 -12.59 -24.01 67.40
CA THR A 19 -13.26 -23.05 66.51
C THR A 19 -12.41 -22.32 65.46
N THR A 20 -12.37 -22.95 64.29
CA THR A 20 -12.77 -22.35 63.00
C THR A 20 -13.38 -20.95 63.10
N LEU A 21 -12.60 -19.94 62.70
CA LEU A 21 -13.12 -18.65 62.27
C LEU A 21 -12.77 -18.49 60.79
N LEU A 22 -13.82 -18.52 59.97
CA LEU A 22 -13.85 -17.96 58.62
C LEU A 22 -13.17 -16.58 58.60
N PRO A 23 -12.52 -16.18 57.50
CA PRO A 23 -11.97 -14.83 57.39
C PRO A 23 -13.10 -13.83 57.61
N SER A 24 -12.93 -12.96 58.62
CA SER A 24 -13.90 -11.93 58.92
C SER A 24 -14.09 -11.02 57.72
N THR A 25 -15.31 -10.51 57.57
CA THR A 25 -15.78 -9.55 56.57
C THR A 25 -15.04 -8.19 56.59
N GLY A 26 -13.91 -8.07 57.29
CA GLY A 26 -13.07 -6.89 57.40
C GLY A 26 -12.12 -6.66 56.21
N ASP A 27 -11.62 -7.71 55.55
CA ASP A 27 -10.63 -7.56 54.46
C ASP A 27 -11.24 -7.06 53.14
N LEU A 28 -12.52 -7.35 52.89
CA LEU A 28 -13.24 -6.77 51.76
C LEU A 28 -13.63 -5.31 52.00
N ARG A 29 -13.84 -4.90 53.27
CA ARG A 29 -14.11 -3.50 53.64
C ARG A 29 -12.87 -2.62 53.54
N ALA A 30 -11.68 -3.16 53.77
CA ALA A 30 -10.42 -2.42 53.61
C ALA A 30 -10.20 -1.96 52.15
N LEU A 31 -10.56 -2.81 51.18
CA LEU A 31 -10.58 -2.46 49.76
C LEU A 31 -11.69 -1.46 49.43
N GLU A 32 -12.88 -1.56 50.03
CA GLU A 32 -13.94 -0.54 49.88
C GLU A 32 -13.54 0.84 50.46
N THR A 33 -12.78 0.88 51.56
CA THR A 33 -12.30 2.13 52.16
C THR A 33 -11.18 2.80 51.36
N PHE A 34 -10.36 2.05 50.63
CA PHE A 34 -9.35 2.62 49.74
C PHE A 34 -9.97 3.39 48.56
N TRP A 35 -11.10 2.90 48.06
CA TRP A 35 -11.84 3.55 46.98
C TRP A 35 -12.65 4.78 47.43
N THR A 36 -12.98 4.96 48.71
CA THR A 36 -13.86 6.06 49.17
C THR A 36 -13.14 7.37 49.45
N ILE A 37 -11.80 7.38 49.54
CA ILE A 37 -10.99 8.57 49.90
C ILE A 37 -10.62 9.43 48.68
N TRP A 38 -10.70 8.89 47.47
CA TRP A 38 -10.31 9.62 46.26
C TRP A 38 -11.46 10.50 45.74
N PRO A 39 -11.25 11.83 45.54
CA PRO A 39 -12.24 12.65 44.86
C PRO A 39 -12.54 12.07 43.48
N ILE A 40 -13.81 12.11 43.09
CA ILE A 40 -14.35 11.50 41.85
C ILE A 40 -13.49 11.86 40.62
N GLN A 41 -12.94 13.08 40.58
CA GLN A 41 -12.03 13.55 39.53
C GLN A 41 -10.77 12.68 39.37
N ARG A 42 -10.14 12.26 40.47
CA ARG A 42 -8.95 11.39 40.41
C ARG A 42 -9.30 9.98 39.92
N LYS A 43 -10.51 9.48 40.25
CA LYS A 43 -11.00 8.20 39.72
C LYS A 43 -11.26 8.27 38.22
N CYS A 44 -11.88 9.36 37.75
CA CYS A 44 -12.09 9.61 36.32
C CYS A 44 -10.77 9.74 35.56
N LEU A 45 -9.78 10.43 36.14
CA LEU A 45 -8.44 10.53 35.57
C LEU A 45 -7.75 9.16 35.49
N LEU A 46 -7.78 8.39 36.58
CA LEU A 46 -7.20 7.04 36.59
C LEU A 46 -7.86 6.13 35.55
N ALA A 47 -9.19 6.15 35.48
CA ALA A 47 -9.94 5.40 34.48
C ALA A 47 -9.57 5.83 33.05
N PHE A 48 -9.49 7.14 32.78
CA PHE A 48 -9.06 7.65 31.49
C PHE A 48 -7.64 7.19 31.15
N VAL A 49 -6.68 7.31 32.08
CA VAL A 49 -5.30 6.88 31.86
C VAL A 49 -5.20 5.40 31.55
N ILE A 50 -5.95 4.55 32.27
CA ILE A 50 -5.99 3.10 32.01
C ILE A 50 -6.56 2.82 30.62
N VAL A 51 -7.72 3.38 30.30
CA VAL A 51 -8.38 3.17 28.99
C VAL A 51 -7.52 3.70 27.85
N TYR A 52 -7.02 4.94 27.98
CA TYR A 52 -6.13 5.55 27.00
C TYR A 52 -4.86 4.72 26.82
N GLY A 53 -4.26 4.23 27.91
CA GLY A 53 -3.09 3.35 27.86
C GLY A 53 -3.36 2.05 27.10
N ILE A 54 -4.51 1.41 27.34
CA ILE A 54 -4.92 0.20 26.61
C ILE A 54 -5.11 0.52 25.12
N VAL A 55 -5.87 1.58 24.79
CA VAL A 55 -6.10 1.97 23.40
C VAL A 55 -4.80 2.32 22.70
N LEU A 56 -3.91 3.07 23.36
CA LEU A 56 -2.58 3.41 22.83
C LEU A 56 -1.77 2.15 22.51
N LEU A 57 -1.77 1.15 23.39
CA LEU A 57 -1.06 -0.10 23.14
C LEU A 57 -1.65 -0.88 21.95
N GLN A 58 -2.97 -0.92 21.81
CA GLN A 58 -3.63 -1.59 20.68
C GLN A 58 -3.36 -0.88 19.36
N VAL A 59 -3.50 0.45 19.34
CA VAL A 59 -3.17 1.30 18.18
C VAL A 59 -1.70 1.13 17.78
N ARG A 60 -0.78 1.15 18.75
CA ARG A 60 0.65 0.90 18.52
C ARG A 60 0.95 -0.49 17.96
N LYS A 61 0.07 -1.47 18.17
CA LYS A 61 0.21 -2.81 17.59
C LYS A 61 -0.37 -2.85 16.17
N ALA A 62 -1.55 -2.27 15.97
CA ALA A 62 -2.24 -2.26 14.67
C ALA A 62 -1.49 -1.42 13.62
N ALA A 63 -0.95 -0.27 14.01
CA ALA A 63 -0.38 0.70 13.08
C ALA A 63 1.11 0.51 12.77
N ARG A 64 1.75 -0.58 13.21
CA ARG A 64 3.20 -0.81 13.00
C ARG A 64 3.58 -0.92 11.53
N ARG A 65 2.66 -1.36 10.68
CA ARG A 65 2.87 -1.51 9.23
C ARG A 65 2.29 -0.34 8.42
N ASP A 66 1.69 0.66 9.06
CA ASP A 66 1.09 1.80 8.38
C ASP A 66 2.12 2.92 8.22
N PRO A 67 2.60 3.23 7.00
CA PRO A 67 3.59 4.28 6.74
C PRO A 67 3.02 5.70 6.89
N THR A 68 1.79 5.85 7.36
CA THR A 68 1.17 7.14 7.70
C THR A 68 1.06 7.35 9.20
N SER A 69 1.40 6.32 10.00
CA SER A 69 1.33 6.31 11.46
C SER A 69 2.58 6.88 12.12
N LEU A 70 2.44 7.54 13.27
CA LEU A 70 3.58 7.84 14.14
C LEU A 70 4.13 6.59 14.85
N PHE A 71 3.38 5.49 14.83
CA PHE A 71 3.77 4.20 15.40
C PHE A 71 4.33 3.22 14.37
N PHE A 72 4.56 3.67 13.14
CA PHE A 72 5.20 2.88 12.10
C PHE A 72 6.54 2.34 12.59
N ASP A 73 6.70 1.02 12.45
CA ASP A 73 7.92 0.32 12.79
C ASP A 73 8.62 -0.08 11.48
N PRO A 74 9.73 0.59 11.12
CA PRO A 74 10.42 0.32 9.86
C PRO A 74 10.92 -1.13 9.72
N ASP A 75 11.27 -1.79 10.83
CA ASP A 75 11.81 -3.15 10.77
C ASP A 75 10.71 -4.18 10.48
N ILE A 76 9.45 -3.85 10.82
CA ILE A 76 8.27 -4.67 10.57
C ILE A 76 7.57 -4.27 9.26
N GLY A 77 7.53 -2.98 8.96
CA GLY A 77 6.84 -2.43 7.79
C GLY A 77 7.51 -2.77 6.46
N PHE A 78 8.84 -2.79 6.44
CA PHE A 78 9.63 -3.12 5.24
C PHE A 78 10.08 -4.59 5.18
N GLU A 79 9.49 -5.43 6.02
CA GLU A 79 9.76 -6.86 6.02
C GLU A 79 9.33 -7.47 4.68
N ARG A 80 10.28 -8.12 3.98
CA ARG A 80 10.07 -8.69 2.64
C ARG A 80 9.62 -10.14 2.76
N ILE A 81 8.34 -10.36 3.06
CA ILE A 81 7.79 -11.70 3.26
C ILE A 81 7.38 -12.28 1.92
N TYR A 82 6.43 -11.63 1.25
CA TYR A 82 5.87 -12.09 -0.01
C TYR A 82 6.80 -11.80 -1.19
N SER A 83 7.48 -10.65 -1.18
CA SER A 83 8.46 -10.30 -2.22
C SER A 83 9.55 -11.35 -2.36
N VAL A 84 10.13 -11.84 -1.27
CA VAL A 84 11.22 -12.83 -1.31
C VAL A 84 10.77 -14.13 -1.98
N GLN A 85 9.56 -14.58 -1.67
CA GLN A 85 8.99 -15.76 -2.30
C GLN A 85 8.73 -15.55 -3.79
N ARG A 86 8.09 -14.44 -4.15
CA ARG A 86 7.80 -14.13 -5.56
C ARG A 86 9.06 -13.97 -6.40
N GLU A 87 10.13 -13.42 -5.83
CA GLU A 87 11.46 -13.42 -6.47
C GLU A 87 11.99 -14.84 -6.72
N ALA A 88 11.84 -15.74 -5.73
CA ALA A 88 12.29 -17.13 -5.88
C ALA A 88 11.49 -17.87 -6.97
N GLU A 89 10.18 -17.65 -7.05
CA GLU A 89 9.31 -18.21 -8.09
C GLU A 89 9.68 -17.68 -9.49
N ALA A 90 9.94 -16.38 -9.60
CA ALA A 90 10.40 -15.76 -10.84
C ALA A 90 11.74 -16.34 -11.34
N ARG A 91 12.72 -16.47 -10.44
CA ARG A 91 14.01 -17.11 -10.77
C ARG A 91 13.84 -18.56 -11.20
N ALA A 92 13.03 -19.33 -10.45
CA ALA A 92 12.75 -20.72 -10.79
C ALA A 92 12.06 -20.88 -12.15
N PHE A 93 11.23 -19.91 -12.57
CA PHE A 93 10.66 -19.88 -13.91
C PHE A 93 11.74 -19.68 -14.98
N VAL A 94 12.59 -18.66 -14.82
CA VAL A 94 13.67 -18.35 -15.77
C VAL A 94 14.67 -19.51 -15.89
N ASP A 95 15.05 -20.12 -14.76
CA ASP A 95 15.99 -21.25 -14.74
C ASP A 95 15.45 -22.47 -15.51
N LYS A 96 14.14 -22.75 -15.36
CA LYS A 96 13.47 -23.84 -16.08
C LYS A 96 13.29 -23.56 -17.56
N TRP A 97 13.28 -22.30 -17.98
CA TRP A 97 13.00 -21.93 -19.36
C TRP A 97 13.95 -22.59 -20.37
N ASN A 98 15.22 -22.76 -20.00
CA ASN A 98 16.21 -23.45 -20.86
C ASN A 98 15.80 -24.89 -21.22
N SER A 99 14.84 -25.48 -20.50
CA SER A 99 14.27 -26.81 -20.77
C SER A 99 12.87 -26.78 -21.40
N MET A 100 12.28 -25.59 -21.59
CA MET A 100 10.98 -25.41 -22.22
C MET A 100 11.11 -25.19 -23.72
N HIS A 101 10.06 -25.51 -24.47
CA HIS A 101 9.98 -25.15 -25.88
C HIS A 101 9.82 -23.63 -26.00
N PRO A 102 10.45 -22.98 -26.99
CA PRO A 102 10.22 -21.57 -27.28
C PRO A 102 8.73 -21.26 -27.36
N TYR A 103 8.31 -20.16 -26.73
CA TYR A 103 6.94 -19.73 -26.85
C TYR A 103 6.66 -19.39 -28.32
N GLN A 104 5.59 -19.96 -28.88
CA GLN A 104 5.14 -19.62 -30.22
C GLN A 104 3.96 -18.65 -30.07
N ALA A 105 4.21 -17.38 -30.37
CA ALA A 105 3.19 -16.35 -30.35
C ALA A 105 2.04 -16.72 -31.29
N SER A 106 0.82 -16.73 -30.74
CA SER A 106 -0.40 -16.76 -31.54
C SER A 106 -0.89 -15.32 -31.69
N THR A 107 -1.07 -14.85 -32.91
CA THR A 107 -1.57 -13.50 -33.19
C THR A 107 -3.07 -13.36 -32.91
N ALA A 108 -3.77 -14.45 -32.59
CA ALA A 108 -5.19 -14.44 -32.28
C ALA A 108 -5.43 -14.13 -30.80
N ASN A 109 -6.26 -13.12 -30.51
CA ASN A 109 -6.82 -12.78 -29.20
C ASN A 109 -5.89 -12.08 -28.18
N GLN A 110 -4.81 -11.42 -28.61
CA GLN A 110 -4.00 -10.58 -27.72
C GLN A 110 -4.79 -9.36 -27.22
N SER A 111 -4.81 -9.16 -25.90
CA SER A 111 -5.59 -8.12 -25.23
C SER A 111 -4.71 -7.01 -24.65
N ILE A 112 -3.46 -7.31 -24.28
CA ILE A 112 -2.51 -6.37 -23.67
C ILE A 112 -1.11 -6.51 -24.28
N CYS A 113 -0.52 -5.40 -24.72
CA CYS A 113 0.91 -5.32 -24.98
C CYS A 113 1.65 -4.88 -23.71
N VAL A 114 2.59 -5.68 -23.24
CA VAL A 114 3.38 -5.44 -22.02
C VAL A 114 4.78 -4.96 -22.41
N GLY A 115 4.98 -3.65 -22.39
CA GLY A 115 6.26 -3.01 -22.66
C GLY A 115 7.12 -2.92 -21.40
N ILE A 116 8.34 -3.46 -21.45
CA ILE A 116 9.26 -3.50 -20.30
C ILE A 116 10.59 -2.82 -20.67
N PRO A 117 10.70 -1.48 -20.57
CA PRO A 117 11.96 -0.79 -20.81
C PRO A 117 13.01 -1.20 -19.78
N THR A 118 14.17 -1.67 -20.26
CA THR A 118 15.29 -2.08 -19.42
C THR A 118 16.60 -1.51 -19.93
N ALA A 119 17.44 -1.09 -18.99
CA ALA A 119 18.77 -0.57 -19.28
C ALA A 119 19.78 -1.17 -18.29
N GLN A 120 20.97 -1.49 -18.79
CA GLN A 120 22.06 -2.04 -17.99
C GLN A 120 22.37 -1.16 -16.77
N ARG A 121 22.20 -1.74 -15.57
CA ARG A 121 22.62 -1.17 -14.30
C ARG A 121 23.92 -1.82 -13.82
N ALA A 122 24.73 -1.11 -13.05
CA ALA A 122 25.97 -1.68 -12.52
C ALA A 122 25.67 -2.78 -11.49
N ASN A 123 26.12 -4.00 -11.77
CA ASN A 123 26.15 -5.16 -10.87
C ASN A 123 24.80 -5.76 -10.45
N VAL A 124 23.67 -5.35 -11.06
CA VAL A 124 22.35 -5.96 -10.81
C VAL A 124 21.53 -5.96 -12.09
N SER A 125 20.87 -7.09 -12.38
CA SER A 125 19.87 -7.24 -13.44
C SER A 125 18.52 -7.57 -12.78
N TYR A 126 17.53 -6.69 -12.94
CA TYR A 126 16.18 -6.92 -12.40
C TYR A 126 15.21 -7.49 -13.43
N VAL A 127 15.48 -7.31 -14.73
CA VAL A 127 14.58 -7.71 -15.82
C VAL A 127 14.24 -9.20 -15.79
N GLU A 128 15.19 -10.06 -15.41
CA GLU A 128 14.96 -11.51 -15.24
C GLU A 128 13.86 -11.79 -14.21
N THR A 129 13.94 -11.11 -13.07
CA THR A 129 12.96 -11.27 -11.98
C THR A 129 11.63 -10.64 -12.37
N THR A 130 11.64 -9.48 -13.01
CA THR A 130 10.43 -8.79 -13.49
C THR A 130 9.68 -9.65 -14.51
N VAL A 131 10.32 -10.01 -15.62
CA VAL A 131 9.73 -10.84 -16.69
C VAL A 131 9.33 -12.20 -16.13
N GLY A 132 10.20 -12.84 -15.34
CA GLY A 132 9.91 -14.11 -14.69
C GLY A 132 8.66 -14.04 -13.81
N SER A 133 8.48 -12.97 -13.03
CA SER A 133 7.32 -12.83 -12.15
C SER A 133 6.02 -12.55 -12.91
N ILE A 134 6.10 -11.81 -14.03
CA ILE A 134 4.94 -11.54 -14.91
C ILE A 134 4.44 -12.84 -15.53
N LEU A 135 5.36 -13.72 -15.94
CA LEU A 135 5.05 -14.98 -16.63
C LEU A 135 4.76 -16.16 -15.69
N ALA A 136 5.37 -16.19 -14.51
CA ALA A 136 5.25 -17.29 -13.59
C ALA A 136 3.81 -17.45 -13.07
N GLY A 137 3.22 -18.61 -13.36
CA GLY A 137 1.89 -18.99 -12.89
C GLY A 137 0.74 -18.62 -13.84
N LEU A 138 1.02 -18.01 -15.00
CA LEU A 138 -0.01 -17.81 -16.03
C LEU A 138 -0.45 -19.15 -16.64
N SER A 139 -1.75 -19.29 -16.90
CA SER A 139 -2.23 -20.38 -17.74
C SER A 139 -1.82 -20.19 -19.21
N PRO A 140 -1.85 -21.23 -20.06
CA PRO A 140 -1.59 -21.08 -21.49
C PRO A 140 -2.52 -20.06 -22.17
N GLU A 141 -3.78 -20.01 -21.75
CA GLU A 141 -4.77 -19.04 -22.22
C GLU A 141 -4.39 -17.62 -21.81
N GLU A 142 -4.02 -17.43 -20.54
CA GLU A 142 -3.59 -16.14 -20.03
C GLU A 142 -2.31 -15.64 -20.69
N ARG A 143 -1.33 -16.51 -20.90
CA ARG A 143 -0.12 -16.17 -21.63
C ARG A 143 -0.41 -15.80 -23.08
N GLY A 144 -1.39 -16.44 -23.71
CA GLY A 144 -1.83 -16.15 -25.09
C GLY A 144 -2.50 -14.79 -25.27
N GLU A 145 -3.05 -14.21 -24.21
CA GLU A 145 -3.66 -12.88 -24.24
C GLU A 145 -2.64 -11.73 -24.11
N LEU A 146 -1.39 -12.03 -23.72
CA LEU A 146 -0.34 -11.04 -23.50
C LEU A 146 0.67 -11.04 -24.63
N TYR A 147 1.03 -9.85 -25.13
CA TYR A 147 2.19 -9.63 -25.99
C TYR A 147 3.32 -9.04 -25.14
N ILE A 148 4.31 -9.85 -24.79
CA ILE A 148 5.41 -9.42 -23.91
C ILE A 148 6.55 -8.85 -24.76
N LEU A 149 6.85 -7.56 -24.56
CA LEU A 149 7.82 -6.79 -25.33
C LEU A 149 8.85 -6.11 -24.41
N PRO A 150 9.89 -6.81 -23.94
CA PRO A 150 11.02 -6.18 -23.29
C PRO A 150 11.75 -5.27 -24.28
N PHE A 151 12.17 -4.10 -23.80
CA PHE A 151 12.89 -3.12 -24.62
C PHE A 151 14.29 -2.89 -24.06
N ILE A 152 15.30 -3.31 -24.82
CA ILE A 152 16.70 -3.02 -24.52
C ILE A 152 16.98 -1.57 -24.90
N ALA A 153 16.90 -0.68 -23.92
CA ALA A 153 16.97 0.77 -24.10
C ALA A 153 18.41 1.30 -24.26
N HIS A 154 19.21 0.62 -25.08
CA HIS A 154 20.59 0.97 -25.41
C HIS A 154 20.80 0.99 -26.91
N LEU A 155 21.56 1.96 -27.41
CA LEU A 155 21.92 2.00 -28.84
C LEU A 155 22.69 0.76 -29.30
N ASP A 156 23.59 0.25 -28.46
CA ASP A 156 24.18 -1.07 -28.63
C ASP A 156 23.50 -2.05 -27.68
N PRO A 157 22.59 -2.92 -28.16
CA PRO A 157 21.87 -3.85 -27.29
C PRO A 157 22.80 -4.92 -26.68
N GLN A 158 23.99 -5.15 -27.25
CA GLN A 158 24.94 -6.16 -26.76
C GLN A 158 25.51 -5.82 -25.38
N ILE A 159 25.44 -4.56 -24.96
CA ILE A 159 25.90 -4.17 -23.62
C ILE A 159 24.96 -4.66 -22.52
N HIS A 160 23.70 -4.97 -22.86
CA HIS A 160 22.71 -5.46 -21.92
C HIS A 160 22.84 -6.98 -21.73
N PRO A 161 23.19 -7.49 -20.54
CA PRO A 161 23.44 -8.93 -20.34
C PRO A 161 22.25 -9.82 -20.74
N ALA A 162 21.02 -9.38 -20.41
CA ALA A 162 19.81 -10.14 -20.76
C ALA A 162 19.61 -10.31 -22.28
N TYR A 163 20.10 -9.40 -23.12
CA TYR A 163 19.92 -9.47 -24.57
C TYR A 163 20.62 -10.69 -25.18
N GLN A 164 21.72 -11.15 -24.57
CA GLN A 164 22.49 -12.30 -25.04
C GLN A 164 21.94 -13.65 -24.55
N THR A 165 20.91 -13.63 -23.71
CA THR A 165 20.36 -14.85 -23.11
C THR A 165 19.25 -15.44 -23.97
N SER A 166 19.27 -16.76 -24.18
CA SER A 166 18.23 -17.45 -24.94
C SER A 166 16.87 -17.42 -24.26
N TRP A 167 16.83 -17.30 -22.93
CA TRP A 167 15.58 -17.32 -22.18
C TRP A 167 14.71 -16.11 -22.50
N LEU A 168 15.30 -14.92 -22.67
CA LEU A 168 14.56 -13.71 -22.96
C LEU A 168 13.82 -13.85 -24.30
N HIS A 169 14.54 -14.17 -25.37
CA HIS A 169 14.00 -14.35 -26.71
C HIS A 169 13.04 -15.54 -26.83
N GLY A 170 13.17 -16.54 -25.96
CA GLY A 170 12.27 -17.68 -25.96
C GLY A 170 10.96 -17.41 -25.20
N ALA A 171 11.03 -16.72 -24.06
CA ALA A 171 9.91 -16.55 -23.15
C ALA A 171 8.98 -15.39 -23.55
N THR A 172 9.50 -14.41 -24.29
CA THR A 172 8.77 -13.21 -24.73
C THR A 172 8.32 -13.32 -26.18
N ASP A 173 7.42 -12.43 -26.61
CA ASP A 173 6.89 -12.43 -27.97
C ASP A 173 7.90 -11.81 -28.96
N ASP A 174 8.57 -10.75 -28.52
CA ASP A 174 9.67 -10.11 -29.24
C ASP A 174 10.58 -9.38 -28.23
N VAL A 175 11.74 -8.92 -28.68
CA VAL A 175 12.66 -8.09 -27.90
C VAL A 175 12.94 -6.81 -28.68
N LEU A 176 12.36 -5.70 -28.22
CA LEU A 176 12.51 -4.42 -28.86
C LEU A 176 13.95 -3.89 -28.67
N VAL A 177 14.50 -3.34 -29.76
CA VAL A 177 15.75 -2.59 -29.78
C VAL A 177 15.51 -1.29 -30.57
N TYR A 178 16.41 -0.33 -30.43
CA TYR A 178 16.31 0.91 -31.21
C TYR A 178 16.52 0.68 -32.72
N ASP A 179 15.46 0.91 -33.48
CA ASP A 179 15.54 1.31 -34.88
C ASP A 179 15.25 2.81 -34.99
N LEU A 180 16.31 3.60 -35.22
CA LEU A 180 16.28 5.06 -35.18
C LEU A 180 16.98 5.66 -36.40
N GLU A 181 16.44 6.78 -36.88
CA GLU A 181 17.08 7.56 -37.93
C GLU A 181 18.40 8.18 -37.46
N ARG A 182 19.26 8.59 -38.41
CA ARG A 182 20.59 9.14 -38.10
C ARG A 182 20.56 10.32 -37.13
N LYS A 183 19.56 11.20 -37.23
CA LYS A 183 19.44 12.37 -36.36
C LYS A 183 19.08 11.96 -34.93
N GLU A 184 18.10 11.09 -34.78
CA GLU A 184 17.63 10.59 -33.49
C GLU A 184 18.68 9.72 -32.81
N ARG A 185 19.36 8.85 -33.56
CA ARG A 185 20.48 8.04 -33.06
C ARG A 185 21.58 8.90 -32.45
N LYS A 186 21.95 10.01 -33.11
CA LYS A 186 22.93 10.97 -32.54
C LYS A 186 22.42 11.63 -31.25
N TYR A 187 21.14 11.94 -31.20
CA TYR A 187 20.54 12.54 -30.01
C TYR A 187 20.53 11.56 -28.84
N VAL A 188 20.10 10.31 -29.06
CA VAL A 188 20.12 9.25 -28.04
C VAL A 188 21.55 8.96 -27.58
N ALA A 189 22.54 8.93 -28.48
CA ALA A 189 23.94 8.74 -28.11
C ALA A 189 24.43 9.84 -27.14
N TYR A 190 24.06 11.10 -27.41
CA TYR A 190 24.34 12.22 -26.51
C TYR A 190 23.64 12.09 -25.15
N LEU A 191 22.42 11.52 -25.11
CA LEU A 191 21.69 11.29 -23.86
C LEU A 191 22.31 10.16 -23.02
N GLU A 192 22.83 9.11 -23.67
CA GLU A 192 23.52 7.97 -23.01
C GLU A 192 24.88 8.37 -22.43
N GLU A 193 25.56 9.37 -23.02
CA GLU A 193 26.90 9.80 -22.59
C GLU A 193 26.92 10.47 -21.21
N PHE A 194 25.85 11.19 -20.82
CA PHE A 194 25.84 12.01 -19.61
C PHE A 194 24.68 11.67 -18.67
N GLU A 195 24.99 11.29 -17.42
CA GLU A 195 23.98 10.94 -16.39
C GLU A 195 22.95 12.06 -16.13
N LYS A 196 23.34 13.33 -16.23
CA LYS A 196 22.43 14.48 -16.09
C LYS A 196 21.25 14.46 -17.08
N ASN A 197 21.40 13.72 -18.19
CA ASN A 197 20.39 13.60 -19.22
C ASN A 197 19.43 12.42 -18.98
N HIS A 198 19.58 11.66 -17.89
CA HIS A 198 18.78 10.46 -17.61
C HIS A 198 17.27 10.72 -17.71
N HIS A 199 16.76 11.82 -17.15
CA HIS A 199 15.33 12.15 -17.26
C HIS A 199 14.85 12.33 -18.70
N LYS A 200 15.68 12.93 -19.57
CA LYS A 200 15.38 13.08 -21.00
C LYS A 200 15.46 11.73 -21.72
N LYS A 201 16.46 10.91 -21.39
CA LYS A 201 16.61 9.55 -21.93
C LYS A 201 15.40 8.70 -21.56
N SER A 202 15.00 8.66 -20.29
CA SER A 202 13.82 7.94 -19.83
C SER A 202 12.55 8.36 -20.57
N LEU A 203 12.36 9.66 -20.87
CA LEU A 203 11.21 10.12 -21.64
C LEU A 203 11.25 9.66 -23.10
N VAL A 204 12.43 9.66 -23.74
CA VAL A 204 12.62 9.09 -25.08
C VAL A 204 12.30 7.59 -25.07
N ASP A 205 12.78 6.87 -24.07
CA ASP A 205 12.61 5.42 -23.93
C ASP A 205 11.15 5.04 -23.75
N TYR A 206 10.49 5.74 -22.82
CA TYR A 206 9.07 5.55 -22.53
C TYR A 206 8.22 5.84 -23.76
N LYS A 207 8.50 6.92 -24.49
CA LYS A 207 7.82 7.23 -25.76
C LYS A 207 8.02 6.10 -26.78
N TYR A 208 9.26 5.60 -26.91
CA TYR A 208 9.62 4.59 -27.90
C TYR A 208 8.87 3.27 -27.67
N ILE A 209 8.91 2.74 -26.44
CA ILE A 209 8.20 1.50 -26.09
C ILE A 209 6.68 1.66 -26.15
N LEU A 210 6.16 2.82 -25.74
CA LEU A 210 4.72 3.09 -25.80
C LEU A 210 4.22 3.10 -27.26
N ASN A 211 5.00 3.71 -28.17
CA ASN A 211 4.70 3.69 -29.60
C ASN A 211 4.80 2.28 -30.20
N ALA A 212 5.82 1.51 -29.84
CA ALA A 212 5.98 0.12 -30.30
C ALA A 212 4.80 -0.75 -29.85
N CYS A 213 4.40 -0.68 -28.58
CA CYS A 213 3.22 -1.39 -28.11
C CYS A 213 1.91 -0.92 -28.78
N HIS A 214 1.79 0.37 -29.09
CA HIS A 214 0.63 0.88 -29.83
C HIS A 214 0.51 0.30 -31.26
N GLN A 215 1.64 -0.02 -31.90
CA GLN A 215 1.70 -0.66 -33.22
C GLN A 215 1.28 -2.14 -33.20
N VAL A 216 1.43 -2.84 -32.07
CA VAL A 216 0.95 -4.23 -31.91
C VAL A 216 -0.57 -4.32 -32.09
N GLY A 217 -1.30 -3.26 -31.74
CA GLY A 217 -2.75 -3.17 -31.99
C GLY A 217 -3.64 -3.78 -30.90
N THR A 218 -3.08 -4.07 -29.71
CA THR A 218 -3.86 -4.57 -28.56
C THR A 218 -4.76 -3.48 -27.96
N PRO A 219 -5.96 -3.81 -27.44
CA PRO A 219 -6.85 -2.84 -26.79
C PRO A 219 -6.25 -2.07 -25.61
N PHE A 220 -5.32 -2.69 -24.90
CA PHE A 220 -4.59 -2.05 -23.80
C PHE A 220 -3.09 -2.17 -23.99
N ILE A 221 -2.36 -1.22 -23.38
CA ILE A 221 -0.91 -1.16 -23.38
C ILE A 221 -0.45 -1.00 -21.94
N MET A 222 0.29 -1.98 -21.42
CA MET A 222 0.86 -1.96 -20.08
C MET A 222 2.34 -1.61 -20.19
N ILE A 223 2.78 -0.54 -19.52
CA ILE A 223 4.21 -0.24 -19.36
C ILE A 223 4.61 -0.58 -17.94
N VAL A 224 5.70 -1.34 -17.82
CA VAL A 224 6.20 -1.85 -16.54
C VAL A 224 7.71 -1.58 -16.44
N GLU A 225 8.16 -0.98 -15.35
CA GLU A 225 9.60 -0.79 -15.09
C GLU A 225 10.31 -2.13 -14.92
N ASP A 226 11.61 -2.19 -15.25
CA ASP A 226 12.38 -3.43 -15.19
C ASP A 226 12.74 -3.91 -13.77
N ASP A 227 12.36 -3.16 -12.73
CA ASP A 227 12.69 -3.41 -11.32
C ASP A 227 11.47 -3.56 -10.41
N VAL A 228 10.44 -4.26 -10.93
CA VAL A 228 9.22 -4.59 -10.20
C VAL A 228 8.98 -6.10 -10.10
N LEU A 229 8.02 -6.48 -9.29
CA LEU A 229 7.62 -7.86 -9.06
C LEU A 229 6.10 -7.98 -9.13
N ALA A 230 5.60 -8.82 -10.02
CA ALA A 230 4.17 -9.08 -10.15
C ALA A 230 3.68 -10.05 -9.06
N ALA A 231 2.51 -9.78 -8.48
CA ALA A 231 1.80 -10.69 -7.59
C ALA A 231 1.46 -12.00 -8.33
N ALA A 232 1.33 -13.09 -7.58
CA ALA A 232 0.81 -14.35 -8.11
C ALA A 232 -0.65 -14.12 -8.59
N GLY A 233 -0.98 -14.60 -9.78
CA GLY A 233 -2.31 -14.41 -10.36
C GLY A 233 -2.65 -12.95 -10.69
N TRP A 234 -1.68 -12.05 -10.80
CA TRP A 234 -1.92 -10.62 -11.09
C TRP A 234 -2.83 -10.40 -12.29
N TYR A 235 -2.71 -11.22 -13.34
CA TYR A 235 -3.49 -11.07 -14.56
C TYR A 235 -4.98 -11.42 -14.36
N ALA A 236 -5.27 -12.45 -13.57
CA ALA A 236 -6.64 -12.81 -13.20
C ALA A 236 -7.30 -11.67 -12.41
N HIS A 237 -6.58 -11.09 -11.44
CA HIS A 237 -7.04 -9.94 -10.66
C HIS A 237 -7.25 -8.69 -11.54
N LEU A 238 -6.34 -8.44 -12.48
CA LEU A 238 -6.51 -7.36 -13.45
C LEU A 238 -7.76 -7.54 -14.30
N LYS A 239 -7.99 -8.74 -14.84
CA LYS A 239 -9.20 -9.05 -15.62
C LYS A 239 -10.46 -8.87 -14.78
N ALA A 240 -10.45 -9.33 -13.52
CA ALA A 240 -11.57 -9.13 -12.61
C ALA A 240 -11.86 -7.64 -12.39
N ALA A 241 -10.83 -6.83 -12.15
CA ALA A 241 -10.95 -5.38 -12.04
C ALA A 241 -11.55 -4.76 -13.32
N LEU A 242 -11.03 -5.12 -14.49
CA LEU A 242 -11.50 -4.60 -15.79
C LEU A 242 -12.93 -5.04 -16.17
N ARG A 243 -13.44 -6.13 -15.59
CA ARG A 243 -14.82 -6.63 -15.81
C ARG A 243 -15.87 -5.87 -15.02
N THR A 244 -15.50 -5.20 -13.93
CA THR A 244 -16.44 -4.40 -13.14
C THR A 244 -17.06 -3.27 -13.99
N LYS A 245 -18.26 -2.76 -13.60
CA LYS A 245 -19.00 -1.70 -14.32
C LYS A 245 -18.18 -0.42 -14.62
N VAL A 246 -16.98 -0.31 -14.04
CA VAL A 246 -15.97 0.73 -14.26
C VAL A 246 -15.33 0.66 -15.66
N ARG A 247 -15.53 -0.41 -16.45
CA ARG A 247 -15.02 -0.51 -17.84
C ARG A 247 -15.33 0.71 -18.70
N ARG A 248 -16.55 1.25 -18.66
CA ARG A 248 -16.92 2.49 -19.39
C ARG A 248 -16.17 3.71 -18.87
N SER A 249 -16.01 3.84 -17.55
CA SER A 249 -15.30 4.97 -16.95
C SER A 249 -13.79 4.93 -17.25
N ILE A 250 -13.19 3.74 -17.31
CA ILE A 250 -11.79 3.54 -17.70
C ILE A 250 -11.59 3.88 -19.18
N THR A 251 -12.51 3.48 -20.07
CA THR A 251 -12.32 3.66 -21.51
C THR A 251 -12.72 5.03 -22.04
N GLU A 252 -13.61 5.78 -21.40
CA GLU A 252 -14.12 7.05 -21.98
C GLU A 252 -13.58 8.32 -21.28
N SER A 253 -12.98 8.19 -20.09
CA SER A 253 -12.58 9.37 -19.30
C SER A 253 -11.34 9.19 -18.43
N SER A 254 -10.61 8.08 -18.59
CA SER A 254 -9.44 7.78 -17.77
C SER A 254 -8.17 7.70 -18.62
N LEU A 255 -7.08 8.29 -18.13
CA LEU A 255 -5.79 8.24 -18.80
C LEU A 255 -5.15 6.85 -18.68
N TYR A 256 -5.18 6.28 -17.47
CA TYR A 256 -4.59 4.98 -17.18
C TYR A 256 -5.24 4.31 -15.96
N LEU A 257 -5.03 3.00 -15.88
CA LEU A 257 -5.21 2.18 -14.68
C LEU A 257 -3.84 1.86 -14.07
N ARG A 258 -3.69 2.17 -12.79
CA ARG A 258 -2.48 1.98 -12.02
C ARG A 258 -2.46 0.61 -11.37
N LEU A 259 -1.37 -0.11 -11.56
CA LEU A 259 -1.17 -1.44 -10.99
C LEU A 259 -0.13 -1.44 -9.86
N PHE A 260 0.54 -0.30 -9.67
CA PHE A 260 1.47 -0.04 -8.58
C PHE A 260 1.23 1.34 -7.95
N TYR A 261 1.17 1.42 -6.62
CA TYR A 261 1.21 2.69 -5.87
C TYR A 261 1.96 2.51 -4.55
N THR A 262 2.29 3.62 -3.90
CA THR A 262 2.86 3.60 -2.55
C THR A 262 1.94 4.25 -1.52
N GLU A 263 1.70 3.56 -0.42
CA GLU A 263 0.89 4.01 0.72
C GLU A 263 1.52 5.21 1.46
N VAL A 264 2.82 5.45 1.26
CA VAL A 264 3.61 6.49 1.93
C VAL A 264 2.99 7.89 1.74
N ASN A 265 2.30 8.11 0.63
CA ASN A 265 1.71 9.39 0.23
C ASN A 265 0.26 9.59 0.70
N PHE A 266 -0.38 8.56 1.27
CA PHE A 266 -1.79 8.62 1.71
C PHE A 266 -1.95 9.08 3.16
N GLY A 267 -0.98 9.85 3.67
CA GLY A 267 -1.00 10.32 5.05
C GLY A 267 -1.93 11.51 5.30
N TRP A 268 -1.73 12.12 6.46
CA TRP A 268 -2.31 13.42 6.80
C TRP A 268 -1.57 14.51 6.01
N ASN A 269 -2.19 14.95 4.92
CA ASN A 269 -1.59 15.84 3.93
C ASN A 269 -1.68 17.30 4.36
N LYS A 270 -0.59 18.07 4.19
CA LYS A 270 -0.50 19.46 4.68
C LYS A 270 -1.50 20.36 3.98
N GLU A 271 -1.85 20.04 2.75
CA GLU A 271 -2.80 20.74 1.90
C GLU A 271 -4.19 20.79 2.55
N SER A 272 -4.53 19.79 3.37
CA SER A 272 -5.83 19.66 4.03
C SER A 272 -5.82 20.13 5.50
N TRP A 273 -4.77 20.84 5.96
CA TRP A 273 -4.61 21.24 7.37
C TRP A 273 -5.81 22.01 7.93
N LEU A 274 -6.41 22.88 7.12
CA LEU A 274 -7.56 23.69 7.54
C LEU A 274 -8.79 22.81 7.79
N GLY A 275 -9.01 21.82 6.94
CA GLY A 275 -10.07 20.82 7.14
C GLY A 275 -9.87 20.07 8.45
N TYR A 276 -8.66 19.58 8.70
CA TYR A 276 -8.31 18.88 9.95
C TYR A 276 -8.58 19.76 11.18
N LEU A 277 -8.24 21.04 11.12
CA LEU A 277 -8.50 22.00 12.20
C LEU A 277 -10.01 22.22 12.41
N ILE A 278 -10.78 22.39 11.34
CA ILE A 278 -12.24 22.57 11.39
C ILE A 278 -12.91 21.36 12.03
N TYR A 279 -12.60 20.14 11.56
CA TYR A 279 -13.20 18.92 12.10
C TYR A 279 -12.80 18.68 13.57
N SER A 280 -11.54 18.95 13.92
CA SER A 280 -11.07 18.84 15.31
C SER A 280 -11.80 19.83 16.23
N THR A 281 -11.95 21.08 15.79
CA THR A 281 -12.65 22.13 16.55
C THR A 281 -14.15 21.84 16.66
N PHE A 282 -14.75 21.32 15.58
CA PHE A 282 -16.15 20.89 15.58
C PHE A 282 -16.39 19.75 16.56
N LEU A 283 -15.52 18.74 16.58
CA LEU A 283 -15.58 17.63 17.53
C LEU A 283 -15.45 18.12 18.97
N GLU A 284 -14.52 19.03 19.24
CA GLU A 284 -14.34 19.68 20.55
C GLU A 284 -15.62 20.42 20.98
N GLY A 285 -16.20 21.22 20.08
CA GLY A 285 -17.45 21.94 20.30
C GLY A 285 -18.65 21.01 20.53
N LEU A 286 -18.74 19.90 19.78
CA LEU A 286 -19.77 18.88 19.95
C LEU A 286 -19.68 18.24 21.34
N VAL A 287 -18.49 17.84 21.77
CA VAL A 287 -18.28 17.28 23.11
C VAL A 287 -18.62 18.32 24.18
N ALA A 288 -18.21 19.58 24.02
CA ALA A 288 -18.57 20.66 24.95
C ALA A 288 -20.10 20.85 25.04
N GLY A 289 -20.80 20.85 23.91
CA GLY A 289 -22.26 20.94 23.84
C GLY A 289 -22.95 19.78 24.55
N ILE A 290 -22.48 18.55 24.34
CA ILE A 290 -22.97 17.35 25.02
C ILE A 290 -22.77 17.45 26.53
N LEU A 291 -21.57 17.85 26.99
CA LEU A 291 -21.26 18.02 28.41
C LEU A 291 -22.17 19.07 29.07
N ILE A 292 -22.42 20.21 28.39
CA ILE A 292 -23.34 21.25 28.87
C ILE A 292 -24.78 20.73 28.94
N LEU A 293 -25.25 20.06 27.88
CA LEU A 293 -26.62 19.52 27.82
C LEU A 293 -26.87 18.47 28.92
N LEU A 294 -25.94 17.52 29.08
CA LEU A 294 -26.01 16.49 30.11
C LEU A 294 -26.00 17.10 31.51
N ARG A 295 -25.19 18.14 31.73
CA ARG A 295 -25.16 18.90 32.99
C ARG A 295 -26.47 19.66 33.25
N ARG A 296 -27.16 20.12 32.20
CA ARG A 296 -28.45 20.86 32.31
C ARG A 296 -29.65 19.94 32.58
N ARG A 297 -29.68 18.71 32.03
CA ARG A 297 -30.89 17.86 32.06
C ARG A 297 -31.02 16.93 33.28
N ARG A 298 -29.92 16.53 33.95
CA ARG A 298 -29.97 15.43 34.95
C ARG A 298 -29.24 15.79 36.26
N SER A 299 -29.99 15.84 37.36
CA SER A 299 -29.49 16.08 38.73
C SER A 299 -28.32 15.15 39.17
N PRO A 300 -28.34 13.82 38.92
CA PRO A 300 -27.23 12.94 39.34
C PRO A 300 -25.96 13.15 38.51
N ILE A 301 -26.09 13.40 37.20
CA ILE A 301 -24.96 13.63 36.29
C ILE A 301 -24.23 14.93 36.60
N ARG A 302 -24.95 15.96 37.09
CA ARG A 302 -24.36 17.24 37.51
C ARG A 302 -23.35 17.10 38.66
N ARG A 303 -23.48 16.07 39.51
CA ARG A 303 -22.52 15.75 40.58
C ARG A 303 -21.22 15.14 40.03
N LEU A 304 -21.30 14.38 38.93
CA LEU A 304 -20.16 13.77 38.26
C LEU A 304 -19.43 14.78 37.34
N LEU A 305 -20.18 15.52 36.52
CA LEU A 305 -19.66 16.49 35.55
C LEU A 305 -19.40 17.86 36.19
N THR A 306 -18.57 17.95 37.22
CA THR A 306 -18.16 19.25 37.82
C THR A 306 -17.51 20.18 36.77
N PRO A 307 -17.54 21.51 36.93
CA PRO A 307 -16.89 22.44 35.97
C PRO A 307 -15.43 22.08 35.69
N SER A 308 -14.67 21.74 36.72
CA SER A 308 -13.28 21.29 36.58
C SER A 308 -13.18 20.00 35.76
N CYS A 309 -14.11 19.05 35.93
CA CYS A 309 -14.14 17.83 35.11
C CYS A 309 -14.42 18.14 33.64
N CYS A 310 -15.37 19.04 33.36
CA CYS A 310 -15.64 19.45 31.98
C CYS A 310 -14.43 20.16 31.35
N ILE A 311 -13.78 21.05 32.10
CA ILE A 311 -12.56 21.72 31.65
C ILE A 311 -11.44 20.71 31.41
N THR A 312 -11.21 19.75 32.32
CA THR A 312 -10.21 18.69 32.13
C THR A 312 -10.53 17.82 30.91
N SER A 313 -11.79 17.46 30.69
CA SER A 313 -12.18 16.70 29.50
C SER A 313 -11.85 17.45 28.21
N LEU A 314 -12.20 18.72 28.11
CA LEU A 314 -11.99 19.54 26.92
C LEU A 314 -10.52 19.98 26.73
N ALA A 315 -9.80 20.24 27.82
CA ALA A 315 -8.41 20.72 27.73
C ALA A 315 -7.38 19.58 27.64
N ILE A 316 -7.75 18.36 28.04
CA ILE A 316 -6.79 17.24 28.13
C ILE A 316 -7.31 16.01 27.39
N TYR A 317 -8.47 15.47 27.78
CA TYR A 317 -8.90 14.16 27.29
C TYR A 317 -9.24 14.17 25.79
N VAL A 318 -10.05 15.13 25.34
CA VAL A 318 -10.43 15.24 23.93
C VAL A 318 -9.21 15.58 23.06
N PRO A 319 -8.35 16.56 23.40
CA PRO A 319 -7.11 16.79 22.66
C PRO A 319 -6.19 15.57 22.59
N LEU A 320 -6.03 14.80 23.67
CA LEU A 320 -5.21 13.58 23.66
C LEU A 320 -5.78 12.50 22.74
N LEU A 321 -7.10 12.36 22.67
CA LEU A 321 -7.77 11.42 21.75
C LEU A 321 -7.65 11.87 20.30
N ILE A 322 -7.80 13.18 20.02
CA ILE A 322 -7.57 13.75 18.68
C ILE A 322 -6.12 13.54 18.26
N LEU A 323 -5.15 13.80 19.14
CA LEU A 323 -3.74 13.54 18.86
C LEU A 323 -3.48 12.06 18.60
N LEU A 324 -4.11 11.16 19.37
CA LEU A 324 -3.98 9.72 19.15
C LEU A 324 -4.60 9.29 17.80
N PHE A 325 -5.72 9.88 17.39
CA PHE A 325 -6.34 9.65 16.08
C PHE A 325 -5.36 10.00 14.95
N PHE A 326 -4.76 11.20 14.96
CA PHE A 326 -3.76 11.56 13.95
C PHE A 326 -2.50 10.69 14.05
N ALA A 327 -2.03 10.39 15.28
CA ALA A 327 -0.86 9.54 15.50
C ALA A 327 -1.04 8.11 15.03
N THR A 328 -2.28 7.59 15.00
CA THR A 328 -2.61 6.23 14.54
C THR A 328 -2.24 6.02 13.09
N GLY A 329 -2.29 7.07 12.26
CA GLY A 329 -2.10 6.96 10.82
C GLY A 329 -3.44 6.83 10.09
N ARG A 330 -3.47 7.42 8.89
CA ARG A 330 -4.69 7.51 8.09
C ARG A 330 -5.10 6.15 7.53
N LEU A 331 -4.16 5.33 7.07
CA LEU A 331 -4.50 4.04 6.45
C LEU A 331 -4.92 2.97 7.45
N THR A 332 -4.46 3.05 8.71
CA THR A 332 -4.96 2.19 9.79
C THR A 332 -6.41 2.50 10.13
N LEU A 333 -6.79 3.78 10.08
CA LEU A 333 -8.15 4.23 10.40
C LEU A 333 -9.10 4.12 9.20
N PHE A 334 -8.58 4.38 8.00
CA PHE A 334 -9.30 4.45 6.74
C PHE A 334 -8.51 3.67 5.68
N PRO A 335 -8.53 2.34 5.73
CA PRO A 335 -7.87 1.52 4.71
C PRO A 335 -8.50 1.76 3.34
N LEU A 336 -7.70 1.59 2.29
CA LEU A 336 -8.22 1.64 0.92
C LEU A 336 -9.12 0.42 0.70
N ALA A 337 -10.31 0.64 0.15
CA ALA A 337 -11.20 -0.46 -0.17
C ALA A 337 -10.67 -1.23 -1.39
N HIS A 338 -10.67 -2.56 -1.31
CA HIS A 338 -10.24 -3.44 -2.40
C HIS A 338 -11.09 -3.23 -3.67
N GLY A 339 -10.50 -3.54 -4.82
CA GLY A 339 -11.08 -3.32 -6.15
C GLY A 339 -10.54 -2.05 -6.81
N LEU A 340 -11.34 -1.48 -7.71
CA LEU A 340 -10.96 -0.27 -8.45
C LEU A 340 -11.27 0.98 -7.65
N GLN A 341 -10.25 1.79 -7.39
CA GLN A 341 -10.36 3.05 -6.67
C GLN A 341 -9.89 4.22 -7.53
N PRO A 342 -10.58 5.38 -7.51
CA PRO A 342 -10.07 6.59 -8.12
C PRO A 342 -8.83 7.06 -7.34
N MET A 343 -7.77 7.43 -8.06
CA MET A 343 -6.47 7.83 -7.50
C MET A 343 -5.91 9.04 -8.26
N ASP A 344 -6.74 10.08 -8.40
CA ASP A 344 -6.35 11.34 -9.04
C ASP A 344 -5.30 12.13 -8.24
N GLN A 345 -5.18 11.87 -6.94
CA GLN A 345 -4.27 12.57 -6.04
C GLN A 345 -3.45 11.58 -5.20
N TYR A 346 -2.25 12.01 -4.80
CA TYR A 346 -1.35 11.28 -3.91
C TYR A 346 -0.82 9.94 -4.45
N GLY A 347 -1.32 9.50 -5.61
CA GLY A 347 -0.70 8.45 -6.38
C GLY A 347 0.67 8.91 -6.87
N CYS A 348 1.73 8.18 -6.53
CA CYS A 348 3.03 8.32 -7.20
C CYS A 348 3.35 7.14 -8.11
N CYS A 349 4.11 7.49 -9.15
CA CYS A 349 5.12 6.68 -9.80
C CYS A 349 4.61 5.78 -10.95
N SER A 350 5.46 5.51 -11.94
CA SER A 350 5.10 4.82 -13.19
C SER A 350 5.57 3.36 -13.30
N GLN A 351 5.82 2.70 -12.17
CA GLN A 351 6.32 1.31 -12.11
C GLN A 351 5.47 0.34 -12.92
N ALA A 352 4.14 0.48 -12.89
CA ALA A 352 3.23 -0.36 -13.65
C ALA A 352 1.92 0.41 -13.96
N LEU A 353 1.76 0.82 -15.22
CA LEU A 353 0.61 1.58 -15.71
C LEU A 353 0.00 0.87 -16.93
N LEU A 354 -1.32 0.72 -16.93
CA LEU A 354 -2.12 0.19 -18.03
C LEU A 354 -2.89 1.32 -18.72
N TYR A 355 -2.62 1.55 -19.98
CA TYR A 355 -3.25 2.57 -20.81
C TYR A 355 -4.31 1.94 -21.72
N PRO A 356 -5.51 2.54 -21.82
CA PRO A 356 -6.38 2.35 -22.96
C PRO A 356 -5.65 2.80 -24.24
N ARG A 357 -5.74 2.01 -25.31
CA ARG A 357 -4.98 2.27 -26.55
C ARG A 357 -5.27 3.65 -27.15
N ASP A 358 -6.51 4.13 -27.05
CA ASP A 358 -6.98 5.42 -27.57
C ASP A 358 -6.33 6.63 -26.89
N GLN A 359 -5.87 6.50 -25.64
CA GLN A 359 -5.22 7.59 -24.90
C GLN A 359 -3.73 7.77 -25.25
N VAL A 360 -3.12 6.76 -25.87
CA VAL A 360 -1.67 6.72 -26.11
C VAL A 360 -1.19 7.74 -27.15
N PRO A 361 -1.85 7.94 -28.30
CA PRO A 361 -1.38 8.90 -29.31
C PRO A 361 -1.26 10.34 -28.80
N ASP A 362 -2.22 10.82 -28.01
CA ASP A 362 -2.20 12.17 -27.46
C ASP A 362 -1.13 12.32 -26.37
N LEU A 363 -0.93 11.28 -25.56
CA LEU A 363 0.15 11.25 -24.58
C LEU A 363 1.55 11.26 -25.24
N ILE A 364 1.73 10.51 -26.34
CA ILE A 364 2.96 10.54 -27.15
C ILE A 364 3.20 11.95 -27.68
N THR A 365 2.16 12.59 -28.22
CA THR A 365 2.25 13.97 -28.72
C THR A 365 2.69 14.94 -27.63
N ARG A 366 2.17 14.80 -26.40
CA ARG A 366 2.60 15.59 -25.23
C ARG A 366 4.09 15.37 -24.92
N PHE A 367 4.58 14.14 -24.98
CA PHE A 367 6.00 13.84 -24.78
C PHE A 367 6.89 14.47 -25.85
N GLU A 368 6.45 14.49 -27.10
CA GLU A 368 7.20 15.13 -28.20
C GLU A 368 7.30 16.63 -28.05
N GLN A 369 6.24 17.28 -27.57
CA GLN A 369 6.25 18.71 -27.25
C GLN A 369 7.26 19.03 -26.14
N GLU A 370 7.30 18.23 -25.07
CA GLU A 370 8.29 18.42 -24.00
C GLU A 370 9.73 18.15 -24.45
N LEU A 371 9.93 17.11 -25.28
CA LEU A 371 11.26 16.79 -25.84
C LEU A 371 11.75 17.88 -26.80
N SER A 372 10.84 18.59 -27.48
CA SER A 372 11.15 19.71 -28.37
C SER A 372 11.45 21.01 -27.60
N GLY A 373 11.07 21.08 -26.32
CA GLY A 373 11.33 22.23 -25.45
C GLY A 373 12.81 22.40 -25.10
N THR A 374 13.23 23.64 -24.85
CA THR A 374 14.62 23.97 -24.50
C THR A 374 15.06 23.41 -23.14
N ASN A 375 14.12 23.19 -22.21
CA ASN A 375 14.39 22.63 -20.89
C ASN A 375 13.29 21.64 -20.49
N LEU A 376 13.64 20.35 -20.38
CA LEU A 376 12.75 19.36 -19.78
C LEU A 376 12.62 19.67 -18.29
N ARG A 377 11.41 20.00 -17.85
CA ARG A 377 11.13 20.45 -16.48
C ARG A 377 10.69 19.32 -15.54
N LYS A 378 10.19 18.21 -16.09
CA LYS A 378 9.51 17.14 -15.36
C LYS A 378 10.01 15.78 -15.83
N GLY A 379 10.12 14.81 -14.92
CA GLY A 379 10.28 13.41 -15.28
C GLY A 379 9.01 12.82 -15.90
N VAL A 380 9.10 11.60 -16.41
CA VAL A 380 7.98 10.89 -17.07
C VAL A 380 6.72 10.88 -16.20
N ASP A 381 6.85 10.44 -14.94
CA ASP A 381 5.74 10.36 -13.99
C ASP A 381 5.02 11.70 -13.85
N ALA A 382 5.77 12.75 -13.52
CA ALA A 382 5.22 14.08 -13.32
C ALA A 382 4.58 14.66 -14.59
N LEU A 383 5.08 14.28 -15.76
CA LEU A 383 4.50 14.71 -17.04
C LEU A 383 3.18 14.02 -17.33
N ILE A 384 3.09 12.70 -17.10
CA ILE A 384 1.85 11.94 -17.22
C ILE A 384 0.79 12.49 -16.25
N GLU A 385 1.18 12.73 -14.99
CA GLU A 385 0.28 13.31 -13.99
C GLU A 385 -0.21 14.69 -14.42
N THR A 386 0.69 15.58 -14.85
CA THR A 386 0.33 16.92 -15.30
C THR A 386 -0.62 16.86 -16.50
N TYR A 387 -0.36 15.96 -17.44
CA TYR A 387 -1.19 15.81 -18.63
C TYR A 387 -2.63 15.40 -18.27
N ALA A 388 -2.81 14.46 -17.35
CA ALA A 388 -4.15 14.10 -16.87
C ALA A 388 -4.84 15.26 -16.12
N ASP A 389 -4.10 16.08 -15.36
CA ASP A 389 -4.68 17.24 -14.69
C ASP A 389 -5.14 18.32 -15.69
N GLU A 390 -4.30 18.59 -16.70
CA GLU A 390 -4.57 19.59 -17.75
C GLU A 390 -5.76 19.19 -18.64
N THR A 391 -5.95 17.89 -18.86
CA THR A 391 -7.02 17.33 -19.72
C THR A 391 -8.26 16.90 -18.94
N GLY A 392 -8.20 16.89 -17.60
CA GLY A 392 -9.28 16.42 -16.74
C GLY A 392 -9.50 14.90 -16.77
N LEU A 393 -8.55 14.14 -17.32
CA LEU A 393 -8.62 12.67 -17.38
C LEU A 393 -8.43 12.07 -15.99
N LYS A 394 -9.20 11.01 -15.71
CA LYS A 394 -9.17 10.27 -14.45
C LYS A 394 -8.04 9.27 -14.38
N ARG A 395 -7.60 8.98 -13.17
CA ARG A 395 -6.60 7.95 -12.88
C ARG A 395 -7.21 6.97 -11.90
N TRP A 396 -7.20 5.70 -12.26
CA TRP A 396 -7.70 4.64 -11.39
C TRP A 396 -6.54 3.80 -10.88
N ALA A 397 -6.75 3.08 -9.79
CA ALA A 397 -5.82 2.08 -9.29
C ALA A 397 -6.55 0.78 -8.93
N VAL A 398 -5.87 -0.35 -9.13
CA VAL A 398 -6.28 -1.63 -8.54
C VAL A 398 -5.74 -1.71 -7.12
N VAL A 399 -6.62 -1.97 -6.16
CA VAL A 399 -6.31 -2.18 -4.74
C VAL A 399 -6.69 -3.63 -4.38
N PRO A 400 -5.81 -4.42 -3.73
CA PRO A 400 -4.42 -4.09 -3.43
C PRO A 400 -3.54 -4.01 -4.69
N SER A 401 -2.35 -3.41 -4.55
CA SER A 401 -1.37 -3.27 -5.64
C SER A 401 -0.99 -4.63 -6.23
N LEU A 402 -1.00 -4.74 -7.57
CA LEU A 402 -0.66 -5.99 -8.28
C LEU A 402 0.85 -6.14 -8.50
N PHE A 403 1.61 -5.07 -8.30
CA PHE A 403 3.06 -5.05 -8.45
C PHE A 403 3.73 -4.49 -7.19
N GLN A 404 5.01 -4.78 -7.04
CA GLN A 404 5.89 -4.25 -5.99
C GLN A 404 7.21 -3.78 -6.59
N HIS A 405 7.75 -2.67 -6.08
CA HIS A 405 9.08 -2.20 -6.46
C HIS A 405 10.17 -2.96 -5.68
N VAL A 406 11.19 -3.46 -6.36
CA VAL A 406 12.25 -4.30 -5.75
C VAL A 406 13.67 -3.74 -5.92
N SER A 407 13.80 -2.54 -6.50
CA SER A 407 15.13 -2.04 -6.85
C SER A 407 15.95 -1.67 -5.62
N THR A 408 16.99 -2.45 -5.33
CA THR A 408 17.90 -2.20 -4.18
C THR A 408 18.76 -0.95 -4.34
N ARG A 409 18.83 -0.38 -5.55
CA ARG A 409 19.57 0.82 -5.92
C ARG A 409 18.84 1.57 -7.03
N SER A 410 18.55 2.86 -6.84
CA SER A 410 18.24 3.72 -7.98
C SER A 410 19.46 3.76 -8.91
N GLY A 411 19.27 3.99 -10.20
CA GLY A 411 20.33 4.07 -11.21
C GLY A 411 21.58 4.86 -10.73
N LYS A 412 22.74 4.44 -11.26
CA LYS A 412 24.10 4.86 -10.87
C LYS A 412 24.14 6.25 -10.19
N GLN A 413 24.53 6.23 -8.92
CA GLN A 413 24.96 7.39 -8.13
C GLN A 413 24.07 8.65 -8.22
N ILE A 414 22.75 8.52 -8.04
CA ILE A 414 22.08 9.59 -7.30
C ILE A 414 22.72 9.57 -5.91
N LYS A 415 23.55 10.58 -5.60
CA LYS A 415 24.04 10.84 -4.23
C LYS A 415 22.88 10.54 -3.29
N PRO A 416 23.06 9.76 -2.19
CA PRO A 416 21.96 9.49 -1.28
C PRO A 416 21.43 10.83 -0.79
N GLU A 417 20.38 11.34 -1.42
CA GLU A 417 19.55 12.37 -0.85
C GLU A 417 19.08 11.70 0.44
N LYS A 418 19.52 12.28 1.56
CA LYS A 418 19.19 11.80 2.88
C LYS A 418 17.69 12.01 3.07
N TRP A 419 16.88 11.12 2.50
CA TRP A 419 15.47 11.06 2.79
C TRP A 419 15.35 10.38 4.15
N THR A 420 15.43 11.22 5.18
CA THR A 420 15.26 10.80 6.58
C THR A 420 13.79 10.84 6.92
N LYS A 421 13.05 9.78 6.58
CA LYS A 421 11.75 9.49 7.17
C LYS A 421 11.97 8.42 8.25
N TRP A 422 11.23 8.48 9.36
CA TRP A 422 11.33 7.49 10.45
C TRP A 422 12.70 7.41 11.17
N ARG A 423 13.45 8.52 11.20
CA ARG A 423 14.80 8.60 11.84
C ARG A 423 15.84 7.64 11.25
N ARG A 424 15.62 7.14 10.03
CA ARG A 424 16.52 6.27 9.27
C ARG A 424 16.65 6.79 7.84
N THR A 425 17.79 6.54 7.20
CA THR A 425 17.90 6.75 5.75
C THR A 425 17.19 5.59 5.06
N ALA A 426 16.09 5.88 4.37
CA ALA A 426 15.41 4.88 3.54
C ALA A 426 16.30 4.53 2.34
N SER A 427 16.42 3.23 2.05
CA SER A 427 16.97 2.75 0.80
C SER A 427 16.05 3.11 -0.38
N ALA A 428 16.56 3.05 -1.62
CA ALA A 428 15.79 3.41 -2.81
C ALA A 428 14.42 2.69 -2.95
N PRO A 429 14.28 1.37 -2.69
CA PRO A 429 12.99 0.69 -2.83
C PRO A 429 12.04 1.03 -1.68
N GLU A 430 12.56 1.32 -0.49
CA GLU A 430 11.74 1.73 0.67
C GLU A 430 11.08 3.09 0.47
N ARG A 431 11.55 3.92 -0.48
CA ARG A 431 10.91 5.21 -0.81
C ARG A 431 9.56 5.02 -1.51
N ILE A 432 9.44 3.96 -2.29
CA ILE A 432 8.27 3.63 -3.11
C ILE A 432 7.88 2.17 -2.84
N TRP A 433 7.68 1.85 -1.57
CA TRP A 433 7.28 0.52 -1.13
C TRP A 433 5.75 0.41 -1.12
N ASN A 434 5.21 -0.75 -1.52
CA ASN A 434 3.82 -1.09 -1.28
C ASN A 434 3.71 -2.03 -0.06
N PHE A 435 3.07 -1.56 1.02
CA PHE A 435 3.01 -2.28 2.29
C PHE A 435 1.96 -3.38 2.31
N GLU A 436 0.88 -3.19 1.57
CA GLU A 436 -0.19 -4.15 1.39
C GLU A 436 0.25 -5.33 0.52
N PHE A 437 1.16 -5.10 -0.44
CA PHE A 437 1.75 -6.15 -1.27
C PHE A 437 2.35 -7.29 -0.42
N GLU A 438 3.01 -6.96 0.69
CA GLU A 438 3.61 -7.95 1.58
C GLU A 438 2.59 -8.80 2.36
N LYS A 439 1.30 -8.43 2.34
CA LYS A 439 0.22 -9.17 3.00
C LYS A 439 -0.47 -10.18 2.07
N TRP A 440 -0.23 -10.13 0.76
CA TRP A 440 -0.86 -11.04 -0.21
C TRP A 440 -0.70 -12.52 0.14
N TRP A 441 0.47 -12.89 0.68
CA TRP A 441 0.73 -14.24 1.17
C TRP A 441 -0.29 -14.70 2.22
N MET A 442 -0.70 -13.83 3.13
CA MET A 442 -1.61 -14.16 4.23
C MET A 442 -3.03 -14.39 3.73
N ASP A 443 -3.49 -13.59 2.78
CA ASP A 443 -4.87 -13.65 2.29
C ASP A 443 -5.12 -14.94 1.47
N HIS A 444 -4.14 -15.38 0.68
CA HIS A 444 -4.29 -16.56 -0.19
C HIS A 444 -4.03 -17.90 0.52
N HIS A 445 -3.33 -17.91 1.66
CA HIS A 445 -3.14 -19.12 2.48
C HIS A 445 -4.25 -19.32 3.52
N THR A 446 -4.97 -18.25 3.88
CA THR A 446 -6.09 -18.33 4.82
C THR A 446 -7.46 -18.29 4.12
N GLY A 447 -7.55 -17.67 2.94
CA GLY A 447 -8.80 -17.45 2.18
C GLY A 447 -9.18 -18.52 1.17
N GLY A 448 -8.28 -19.45 0.80
CA GLY A 448 -8.57 -20.48 -0.21
C GLY A 448 -9.76 -21.41 0.08
N ALA A 449 -10.27 -21.42 1.32
CA ALA A 449 -11.50 -22.14 1.70
C ALA A 449 -12.76 -21.25 1.78
N ALA A 450 -12.62 -19.92 1.81
CA ALA A 450 -13.71 -18.97 1.94
C ALA A 450 -14.11 -18.37 0.59
N GLU A 451 -13.15 -17.91 -0.22
CA GLU A 451 -13.40 -17.35 -1.56
C GLU A 451 -13.98 -18.39 -2.53
N ALA A 452 -13.48 -19.63 -2.48
CA ALA A 452 -14.04 -20.73 -3.29
C ALA A 452 -15.49 -21.09 -2.91
N ARG A 453 -15.94 -20.68 -1.72
CA ARG A 453 -17.30 -20.91 -1.22
C ARG A 453 -18.24 -19.76 -1.58
N GLU A 454 -17.71 -18.53 -1.60
CA GLU A 454 -18.44 -17.32 -1.93
C GLU A 454 -18.63 -17.18 -3.45
N ASP A 455 -17.61 -17.49 -4.26
CA ASP A 455 -17.71 -17.55 -5.72
C ASP A 455 -18.65 -18.66 -6.20
N HIS A 456 -18.64 -19.82 -5.54
CA HIS A 456 -19.61 -20.90 -5.83
C HIS A 456 -21.05 -20.50 -5.45
N GLN A 457 -21.23 -19.72 -4.37
CA GLN A 457 -22.56 -19.24 -3.97
C GLN A 457 -23.08 -18.14 -4.91
N ILE A 458 -22.21 -17.25 -5.38
CA ILE A 458 -22.58 -16.21 -6.34
C ILE A 458 -22.91 -16.83 -7.71
N ASP A 459 -22.13 -17.80 -8.18
CA ASP A 459 -22.41 -18.50 -9.44
C ASP A 459 -23.69 -19.36 -9.37
N GLU A 460 -24.02 -19.95 -8.21
CA GLU A 460 -25.32 -20.61 -8.01
C GLU A 460 -26.48 -19.62 -7.93
N ALA A 461 -26.32 -18.48 -7.25
CA ALA A 461 -27.37 -17.48 -7.12
C ALA A 461 -27.70 -16.80 -8.47
N VAL A 462 -26.67 -16.52 -9.29
CA VAL A 462 -26.85 -15.98 -10.65
C VAL A 462 -27.50 -17.00 -11.57
N LYS A 463 -27.19 -18.30 -11.43
CA LYS A 463 -27.89 -19.36 -12.17
C LYS A 463 -29.36 -19.54 -11.75
N ASN A 464 -29.70 -19.19 -10.51
CA ASN A 464 -31.03 -19.37 -9.95
C ASN A 464 -31.94 -18.13 -10.07
N GLY A 465 -31.45 -17.02 -10.66
CA GLY A 465 -32.28 -15.86 -11.00
C GLY A 465 -32.88 -15.12 -9.80
N ASP A 466 -32.16 -15.08 -8.67
CA ASP A 466 -32.66 -14.47 -7.44
C ASP A 466 -32.45 -12.94 -7.44
N GLU A 467 -33.49 -12.18 -7.79
CA GLU A 467 -33.50 -10.70 -7.87
C GLU A 467 -33.30 -10.00 -6.50
N THR A 468 -33.26 -10.73 -5.39
CA THR A 468 -33.17 -10.13 -4.04
C THR A 468 -31.78 -9.59 -3.68
N ILE A 469 -30.72 -9.98 -4.39
CA ILE A 469 -29.33 -9.56 -4.10
C ILE A 469 -29.03 -8.12 -4.60
N GLU A 470 -29.73 -7.64 -5.64
CA GLU A 470 -29.55 -6.26 -6.16
C GLU A 470 -29.84 -5.20 -5.08
N SER A 471 -30.80 -5.45 -4.20
CA SER A 471 -31.17 -4.51 -3.12
C SER A 471 -30.11 -4.42 -2.00
N THR A 472 -29.30 -5.46 -1.81
CA THR A 472 -28.29 -5.50 -0.73
C THR A 472 -27.01 -4.77 -1.13
N ILE A 473 -26.69 -4.73 -2.43
CA ILE A 473 -25.55 -3.99 -2.99
C ILE A 473 -25.80 -2.47 -2.99
N GLU A 474 -27.05 -2.02 -3.20
CA GLU A 474 -27.43 -0.60 -3.17
C GLU A 474 -27.31 0.02 -1.76
N ALA A 475 -27.57 -0.75 -0.70
CA ALA A 475 -27.46 -0.25 0.68
C ALA A 475 -26.00 -0.01 1.11
N SER A 476 -25.05 -0.79 0.59
CA SER A 476 -23.63 -0.65 0.92
C SER A 476 -22.95 0.54 0.20
N THR A 477 -23.49 0.97 -0.94
CA THR A 477 -22.91 2.07 -1.74
C THR A 477 -23.37 3.45 -1.28
N ALA A 478 -24.56 3.57 -0.69
CA ALA A 478 -25.08 4.84 -0.18
C ALA A 478 -24.35 5.36 1.08
N THR A 479 -23.69 4.48 1.84
CA THR A 479 -23.01 4.85 3.10
C THR A 479 -21.61 5.46 2.85
N THR A 480 -21.04 5.26 1.65
CA THR A 480 -19.67 5.69 1.30
C THR A 480 -19.60 7.11 0.71
N LEU A 481 -20.74 7.74 0.41
CA LEU A 481 -20.80 9.07 -0.21
C LEU A 481 -20.78 10.25 0.80
N ILE A 482 -20.60 10.00 2.10
CA ILE A 482 -20.53 11.04 3.15
C ILE A 482 -19.27 10.90 4.04
N ALA A 483 -18.14 10.45 3.50
CA ALA A 483 -16.86 10.42 4.23
C ALA A 483 -15.74 11.13 3.48
#